data_AF-A0AAE7T048-F1
#
_entry.id   AF-A0AAE7T048-F1
#
_cell.length_a   1.000
_cell.length_b   1.000
_cell.length_c   1.000
_cell.angle_alpha   90.00
_cell.angle_beta   90.00
_cell.angle_gamma   90.00
#
_symmetry.space_group_name_H-M   'P 1'
#
loop_
_entity.id
_entity.type
_entity.pdbx_description
1 polymer ?
#
loop_
_entity_poly.entity_id
_entity_poly.type
_entity_poly.pdbx_seq_one_letter_code
_entity_poly.pdbx_strand_id
1 'polypeptide(L)'
;MKKVILSLSFCFSLLFISACGSENSSSDNTMNDHSAVSETKLTEESSVVDQSVLDIYDDNEDWSLGKMDIPGLINASSGNQEKAIEDANMVINLSLFKYFIIDSNKDKIELTAEGDNKDFYSIMFTIMSVPDKETMETLSNNFEELVSRNPINPDIDLYTLTALYSSDSEEEDTTPVVISYQLNENNKVEKID
;
A
#
# COMPACT_ATOMS: atom_id res chain seq x y z
N MET A 1 30.71 21.24 -33.60
CA MET A 1 29.55 20.34 -33.44
C MET A 1 28.53 21.06 -32.57
N LYS A 2 27.29 21.20 -33.05
CA LYS A 2 26.27 22.10 -32.50
C LYS A 2 25.51 21.43 -31.34
N LYS A 3 25.27 22.17 -30.25
CA LYS A 3 24.47 21.75 -29.09
C LYS A 3 22.98 21.87 -29.43
N VAL A 4 22.20 20.83 -29.14
CA VAL A 4 20.74 20.86 -29.21
C VAL A 4 20.23 20.94 -27.78
N ILE A 5 19.49 22.02 -27.49
CA ILE A 5 18.79 22.24 -26.22
C ILE A 5 17.34 21.81 -26.48
N LEU A 6 16.87 20.80 -25.74
CA LEU A 6 15.49 20.33 -25.80
C LEU A 6 14.69 21.10 -24.74
N SER A 7 13.78 21.97 -25.17
CA SER A 7 12.83 22.68 -24.32
C SER A 7 11.57 21.83 -24.18
N LEU A 8 11.23 21.42 -22.95
CA LEU A 8 10.02 20.68 -22.63
C LEU A 8 8.98 21.68 -22.09
N SER A 9 7.92 21.92 -22.87
CA SER A 9 6.81 22.80 -22.50
C SER A 9 5.68 21.96 -21.90
N PHE A 10 5.39 22.12 -20.61
CA PHE A 10 4.25 21.49 -19.94
C PHE A 10 2.99 22.36 -20.12
N CYS A 11 1.99 21.84 -20.83
CA CYS A 11 0.65 22.43 -20.89
C CYS A 11 -0.21 21.82 -19.77
N PHE A 12 -0.52 22.59 -18.73
CA PHE A 12 -1.54 22.24 -17.74
C PHE A 12 -2.92 22.64 -18.26
N SER A 13 -3.77 21.65 -18.53
CA SER A 13 -5.21 21.86 -18.77
C SER A 13 -5.96 21.56 -17.48
N LEU A 14 -6.35 22.62 -16.76
CA LEU A 14 -7.24 22.53 -15.60
C LEU A 14 -8.68 22.30 -16.08
N LEU A 15 -9.28 21.16 -15.71
CA LEU A 15 -10.72 20.92 -15.85
C LEU A 15 -11.43 21.35 -14.56
N PHE A 16 -12.24 22.41 -14.66
CA PHE A 16 -13.18 22.82 -13.62
C PHE A 16 -14.45 21.95 -13.71
N ILE A 17 -14.78 21.23 -12.64
CA ILE A 17 -16.11 20.63 -12.47
C ILE A 17 -17.00 21.64 -11.75
N SER A 18 -18.02 22.11 -12.46
CA SER A 18 -19.16 22.84 -11.92
C SER A 18 -20.19 21.86 -11.36
N ALA A 19 -20.53 21.97 -10.08
CA ALA A 19 -21.76 21.41 -9.52
C ALA A 19 -22.64 22.55 -9.01
N CYS A 20 -23.76 22.77 -9.69
CA CYS A 20 -24.79 23.75 -9.37
C CYS A 20 -26.16 23.07 -9.48
N GLY A 21 -26.98 23.23 -8.44
CA GLY A 21 -28.43 22.95 -8.41
C GLY A 21 -28.81 21.51 -8.07
N SER A 22 -29.83 21.23 -7.26
CA SER A 22 -30.83 22.09 -6.62
C SER A 22 -31.62 21.30 -5.57
N GLU A 23 -32.20 22.06 -4.64
CA GLU A 23 -32.99 21.69 -3.46
C GLU A 23 -34.37 21.03 -3.72
N ASN A 24 -34.94 20.54 -2.60
CA ASN A 24 -36.38 20.37 -2.25
C ASN A 24 -37.12 19.11 -2.78
N SER A 25 -38.01 18.43 -2.04
CA SER A 25 -38.91 18.86 -0.95
C SER A 25 -39.48 17.67 -0.12
N SER A 26 -40.07 18.05 1.02
CA SER A 26 -40.62 17.30 2.16
C SER A 26 -41.69 16.22 1.93
N SER A 27 -41.86 15.33 2.91
CA SER A 27 -43.11 15.26 3.71
C SER A 27 -43.00 14.35 4.94
N ASP A 28 -43.50 14.88 6.06
CA ASP A 28 -43.74 14.24 7.35
C ASP A 28 -44.64 13.00 7.26
N ASN A 29 -44.43 12.05 8.18
CA ASN A 29 -45.53 11.49 8.95
C ASN A 29 -45.05 10.89 10.30
N THR A 30 -45.86 11.16 11.31
CA THR A 30 -45.61 11.07 12.75
C THR A 30 -45.89 9.67 13.34
N MET A 31 -45.06 9.30 14.32
CA MET A 31 -45.29 8.50 15.55
C MET A 31 -46.13 7.20 15.57
N ASN A 32 -45.46 6.12 16.01
CA ASN A 32 -45.79 5.19 17.12
C ASN A 32 -44.75 4.04 17.06
N ASP A 33 -44.28 3.33 18.08
CA ASP A 33 -44.28 3.35 19.54
C ASP A 33 -43.33 2.17 19.95
N HIS A 34 -42.94 2.07 21.22
CA HIS A 34 -42.27 0.92 21.88
C HIS A 34 -40.73 0.71 21.78
N SER A 35 -40.04 1.21 22.82
CA SER A 35 -39.41 0.42 23.91
C SER A 35 -38.46 -0.74 23.57
N ALA A 36 -37.14 -0.52 23.69
CA ALA A 36 -36.21 -1.24 24.59
C ALA A 36 -34.74 -0.95 24.19
N VAL A 37 -34.09 0.01 24.85
CA VAL A 37 -32.62 0.18 24.76
C VAL A 37 -32.00 -0.77 25.77
N SER A 38 -31.40 -1.87 25.28
CA SER A 38 -30.51 -2.70 26.08
C SER A 38 -29.12 -2.05 26.10
N GLU A 39 -28.72 -1.58 27.27
CA GLU A 39 -27.35 -1.22 27.58
C GLU A 39 -26.44 -2.44 27.36
N THR A 40 -25.58 -2.39 26.34
CA THR A 40 -24.47 -3.33 26.22
C THR A 40 -23.20 -2.64 26.72
N LYS A 41 -22.80 -3.09 27.90
CA LYS A 41 -21.60 -2.79 28.65
C LYS A 41 -20.34 -2.98 27.78
N LEU A 42 -19.71 -1.87 27.40
CA LEU A 42 -18.33 -1.88 26.90
C LEU A 42 -17.42 -2.35 28.03
N THR A 43 -16.90 -3.56 27.91
CA THR A 43 -15.82 -4.05 28.76
C THR A 43 -14.56 -3.99 27.89
N GLU A 44 -13.81 -2.90 28.04
CA GLU A 44 -12.41 -2.85 27.65
C GLU A 44 -11.65 -3.76 28.61
N GLU A 45 -11.05 -4.83 28.10
CA GLU A 45 -9.98 -5.52 28.81
C GLU A 45 -8.93 -5.99 27.81
N SER A 46 -7.95 -5.11 27.64
CA SER A 46 -6.51 -5.37 27.47
C SER A 46 -6.11 -6.78 27.04
N SER A 47 -5.59 -6.88 25.82
CA SER A 47 -4.71 -7.96 25.43
C SER A 47 -3.35 -7.37 25.03
N VAL A 48 -2.45 -7.23 26.00
CA VAL A 48 -1.02 -7.22 25.71
C VAL A 48 -0.68 -8.64 25.29
N VAL A 49 -0.67 -8.87 23.98
CA VAL A 49 -0.14 -10.10 23.41
C VAL A 49 1.04 -9.69 22.55
N ASP A 50 2.21 -10.03 23.07
CA ASP A 50 3.51 -10.11 22.38
C ASP A 50 3.43 -11.28 21.38
N GLN A 51 2.58 -11.10 20.37
CA GLN A 51 2.49 -11.94 19.16
C GLN A 51 3.39 -11.28 18.12
N SER A 52 4.13 -12.06 17.34
CA SER A 52 4.75 -11.48 16.16
C SER A 52 3.61 -10.83 15.37
N VAL A 53 3.75 -9.56 14.97
CA VAL A 53 2.63 -8.78 14.42
C VAL A 53 2.11 -9.38 13.10
N LEU A 54 2.76 -10.45 12.60
CA LEU A 54 2.42 -11.23 11.42
C LEU A 54 1.79 -12.60 11.75
N ASP A 55 1.53 -12.95 13.02
CA ASP A 55 0.79 -14.16 13.42
C ASP A 55 -0.66 -14.15 12.86
N ILE A 56 -1.15 -13.01 12.36
CA ILE A 56 -2.46 -12.89 11.68
C ILE A 56 -2.44 -13.42 10.22
N TYR A 57 -1.29 -13.87 9.71
CA TYR A 57 -1.25 -14.67 8.49
C TYR A 57 -1.57 -16.16 8.71
N ASP A 58 -1.81 -16.60 9.95
CA ASP A 58 -1.93 -18.03 10.28
C ASP A 58 -3.38 -18.54 10.33
N ASP A 59 -4.40 -17.67 10.50
CA ASP A 59 -5.78 -18.14 10.81
C ASP A 59 -6.86 -17.87 9.73
N ASN A 60 -6.49 -17.42 8.51
CA ASN A 60 -7.44 -17.31 7.39
C ASN A 60 -6.75 -17.31 6.00
N GLU A 61 -6.51 -18.51 5.48
CA GLU A 61 -6.36 -18.99 4.09
C GLU A 61 -5.71 -18.15 2.94
N ASP A 62 -4.91 -18.91 2.18
CA ASP A 62 -4.50 -18.84 0.76
C ASP A 62 -3.61 -17.72 0.23
N TRP A 63 -3.77 -16.47 0.63
CA TRP A 63 -3.05 -15.38 -0.03
C TRP A 63 -1.68 -15.09 0.62
N SER A 64 -0.63 -15.05 -0.21
CA SER A 64 0.64 -14.39 0.11
C SER A 64 1.14 -13.64 -1.11
N LEU A 65 1.93 -12.59 -0.92
CA LEU A 65 2.54 -11.85 -2.04
C LEU A 65 3.31 -12.80 -2.97
N GLY A 66 3.98 -13.78 -2.38
CA GLY A 66 4.64 -14.90 -3.03
C GLY A 66 3.81 -15.76 -3.99
N LYS A 67 2.50 -15.85 -3.76
CA LYS A 67 1.56 -16.67 -4.54
C LYS A 67 0.79 -15.85 -5.58
N MET A 68 1.02 -14.55 -5.67
CA MET A 68 0.32 -13.69 -6.62
C MET A 68 0.72 -14.04 -8.07
N ASP A 69 -0.25 -14.44 -8.89
CA ASP A 69 -0.07 -14.80 -10.29
C ASP A 69 -0.31 -13.57 -11.20
N ILE A 70 0.72 -12.75 -11.40
CA ILE A 70 0.65 -11.55 -12.26
C ILE A 70 0.29 -11.91 -13.71
N PRO A 71 0.92 -12.93 -14.35
CA PRO A 71 0.51 -13.38 -15.69
C PRO A 71 -0.95 -13.82 -15.76
N GLY A 72 -1.45 -14.52 -14.74
CA GLY A 72 -2.85 -14.92 -14.61
C GLY A 72 -3.80 -13.72 -14.58
N LEU A 73 -3.47 -12.67 -13.82
CA LEU A 73 -4.24 -11.42 -13.77
C LEU A 73 -4.26 -10.70 -15.12
N ILE A 74 -3.14 -10.67 -15.83
CA ILE A 74 -3.05 -10.09 -17.19
C ILE A 74 -3.94 -10.86 -18.15
N ASN A 75 -3.89 -12.20 -18.10
CA ASN A 75 -4.72 -13.06 -18.94
C ASN A 75 -6.22 -12.88 -18.64
N ALA A 76 -6.60 -12.81 -17.36
CA ALA A 76 -7.97 -12.53 -16.94
C ALA A 76 -8.46 -11.15 -17.40
N SER A 77 -7.53 -10.19 -17.51
CA SER A 77 -7.77 -8.83 -18.02
C SER A 77 -7.71 -8.74 -19.55
N SER A 78 -7.81 -9.86 -20.28
CA SER A 78 -7.72 -9.91 -21.75
C SER A 78 -6.42 -9.31 -22.30
N GLY A 79 -5.32 -9.43 -21.56
CA GLY A 79 -4.02 -8.85 -21.91
C GLY A 79 -3.86 -7.38 -21.50
N ASN A 80 -4.85 -6.76 -20.85
CA ASN A 80 -4.72 -5.40 -20.34
C ASN A 80 -3.90 -5.38 -19.04
N GLN A 81 -2.60 -5.10 -19.19
CA GLN A 81 -1.67 -5.05 -18.08
C GLN A 81 -1.95 -3.93 -17.08
N GLU A 82 -2.40 -2.75 -17.52
CA GLU A 82 -2.70 -1.63 -16.62
C GLU A 82 -3.82 -2.01 -15.67
N LYS A 83 -4.89 -2.61 -16.20
CA LYS A 83 -5.98 -3.12 -15.38
C LYS A 83 -5.55 -4.26 -14.45
N ALA A 84 -4.71 -5.18 -14.93
CA ALA A 84 -4.19 -6.25 -14.08
C ALA A 84 -3.38 -5.73 -12.90
N ILE A 85 -2.59 -4.66 -13.11
CA ILE A 85 -1.80 -4.01 -12.06
C ILE A 85 -2.70 -3.22 -11.10
N GLU A 86 -3.76 -2.56 -11.58
CA GLU A 86 -4.78 -1.93 -10.73
C GLU A 86 -5.47 -2.97 -9.82
N ASP A 87 -5.92 -4.08 -10.40
CA ASP A 87 -6.58 -5.15 -9.66
C ASP A 87 -5.60 -5.82 -8.66
N ALA A 88 -4.34 -6.03 -9.03
CA ALA A 88 -3.29 -6.51 -8.13
C ALA A 88 -3.05 -5.55 -6.96
N ASN A 89 -2.96 -4.24 -7.23
CA ASN A 89 -2.78 -3.21 -6.22
C ASN A 89 -3.94 -3.17 -5.22
N MET A 90 -5.18 -3.39 -5.67
CA MET A 90 -6.33 -3.51 -4.76
C MET A 90 -6.13 -4.66 -3.76
N VAL A 91 -5.74 -5.84 -4.24
CA VAL A 91 -5.50 -7.01 -3.39
C VAL A 91 -4.33 -6.77 -2.44
N ILE A 92 -3.20 -6.26 -2.94
CA ILE A 92 -2.01 -5.93 -2.14
C ILE A 92 -2.38 -4.97 -1.02
N ASN A 93 -3.09 -3.88 -1.34
CA ASN A 93 -3.47 -2.90 -0.33
C ASN A 93 -4.42 -3.52 0.70
N LEU A 94 -5.46 -4.24 0.30
CA LEU A 94 -6.36 -4.93 1.25
C LEU A 94 -5.61 -5.87 2.21
N SER A 95 -4.58 -6.56 1.72
CA SER A 95 -3.84 -7.54 2.51
C SER A 95 -2.73 -6.94 3.36
N LEU A 96 -2.05 -5.89 2.89
CA LEU A 96 -0.84 -5.34 3.53
C LEU A 96 -1.07 -4.05 4.32
N PHE A 97 -2.20 -3.36 4.09
CA PHE A 97 -2.47 -2.03 4.65
C PHE A 97 -2.19 -1.94 6.15
N LYS A 98 -2.73 -2.87 6.94
CA LYS A 98 -2.62 -2.84 8.41
C LYS A 98 -1.21 -3.01 8.98
N TYR A 99 -0.24 -3.45 8.17
CA TYR A 99 1.13 -3.72 8.61
C TYR A 99 2.13 -2.62 8.24
N PHE A 100 1.78 -1.79 7.27
CA PHE A 100 2.69 -0.79 6.69
C PHE A 100 2.11 0.62 6.66
N ILE A 101 0.79 0.77 6.54
CA ILE A 101 0.14 2.08 6.40
C ILE A 101 -0.17 2.66 7.78
N ILE A 102 0.42 3.82 8.07
CA ILE A 102 0.21 4.59 9.30
C ILE A 102 -0.79 5.72 9.03
N ASP A 103 -0.59 6.48 7.95
CA ASP A 103 -1.48 7.55 7.47
C ASP A 103 -1.94 7.24 6.05
N SER A 104 -3.21 6.84 5.91
CA SER A 104 -3.81 6.46 4.62
C SER A 104 -3.86 7.58 3.58
N ASN A 105 -3.63 8.83 3.98
CA ASN A 105 -3.62 9.97 3.06
C ASN A 105 -2.23 10.25 2.46
N LYS A 106 -1.17 9.66 3.03
CA LYS A 106 0.22 9.93 2.66
C LYS A 106 1.01 8.69 2.32
N ASP A 107 0.70 7.59 2.98
CA ASP A 107 1.40 6.33 2.80
C ASP A 107 0.78 5.54 1.65
N LYS A 108 1.61 4.78 0.92
CA LYS A 108 1.16 4.02 -0.26
C LYS A 108 1.95 2.73 -0.40
N ILE A 109 1.26 1.68 -0.86
CA ILE A 109 1.86 0.45 -1.37
C ILE A 109 1.46 0.33 -2.84
N GLU A 110 2.44 0.19 -3.72
CA GLU A 110 2.19 0.14 -5.16
C GLU A 110 3.08 -0.89 -5.86
N LEU A 111 2.44 -1.84 -6.53
CA LEU A 111 3.02 -2.64 -7.60
C LEU A 111 2.99 -1.82 -8.89
N THR A 112 4.14 -1.72 -9.54
CA THR A 112 4.34 -1.05 -10.82
C THR A 112 4.96 -2.02 -11.81
N ALA A 113 4.85 -1.68 -13.10
CA ALA A 113 5.53 -2.38 -14.17
C ALA A 113 6.31 -1.36 -15.01
N GLU A 114 7.62 -1.53 -15.05
CA GLU A 114 8.58 -0.62 -15.67
C GLU A 114 9.28 -1.26 -16.88
N GLY A 115 10.00 -0.45 -17.64
CA GLY A 115 10.68 -0.85 -18.87
C GLY A 115 9.82 -0.68 -20.13
N ASP A 116 10.46 -0.75 -21.29
CA ASP A 116 9.81 -0.54 -22.60
C ASP A 116 8.71 -1.59 -22.87
N ASN A 117 8.90 -2.81 -22.34
CA ASN A 117 7.95 -3.91 -22.44
C ASN A 117 7.07 -4.06 -21.18
N LYS A 118 7.26 -3.20 -20.16
CA LYS A 118 6.62 -3.32 -18.85
C LYS A 118 6.82 -4.71 -18.21
N ASP A 119 8.00 -5.29 -18.39
CA ASP A 119 8.35 -6.64 -17.94
C ASP A 119 9.15 -6.64 -16.64
N PHE A 120 9.42 -5.47 -16.06
CA PHE A 120 10.05 -5.33 -14.75
C PHE A 120 9.02 -4.93 -13.70
N TYR A 121 8.68 -5.83 -12.78
CA TYR A 121 7.68 -5.55 -11.74
C TYR A 121 8.34 -5.14 -10.43
N SER A 122 7.89 -4.02 -9.87
CA SER A 122 8.42 -3.47 -8.62
C SER A 122 7.31 -3.16 -7.65
N ILE A 123 7.44 -3.60 -6.40
CA ILE A 123 6.56 -3.20 -5.30
C ILE A 123 7.26 -2.19 -4.40
N MET A 124 6.63 -1.03 -4.24
CA MET A 124 7.16 0.08 -3.44
C MET A 124 6.23 0.42 -2.28
N PHE A 125 6.80 0.47 -1.08
CA PHE A 125 6.18 0.91 0.16
C PHE A 125 6.71 2.31 0.46
N THR A 126 5.85 3.32 0.39
CA THR A 126 6.19 4.72 0.68
C THR A 126 5.49 5.14 1.96
N ILE A 127 6.24 5.31 3.05
CA ILE A 127 5.70 5.65 4.38
C ILE A 127 6.22 7.02 4.79
N MET A 128 5.37 8.03 4.75
CA MET A 128 5.78 9.45 4.84
C MET A 128 5.64 10.04 6.24
N SER A 129 5.05 9.29 7.18
CA SER A 129 4.76 9.77 8.54
C SER A 129 5.18 8.74 9.60
N VAL A 130 6.45 8.34 9.63
CA VAL A 130 6.94 7.45 10.67
C VAL A 130 7.15 8.24 11.97
N PRO A 131 6.40 7.95 13.05
CA PRO A 131 6.34 8.80 14.24
C PRO A 131 7.56 8.66 15.15
N ASP A 132 8.22 7.50 15.14
CA ASP A 132 9.31 7.18 16.06
C ASP A 132 10.18 6.02 15.53
N LYS A 133 11.28 5.77 16.25
CA LYS A 133 12.29 4.75 15.90
C LYS A 133 11.73 3.33 16.01
N GLU A 134 10.87 3.08 17.00
CA GLU A 134 10.26 1.75 17.22
C GLU A 134 9.33 1.38 16.06
N THR A 135 8.58 2.35 15.55
CA THR A 135 7.76 2.19 14.36
C THR A 135 8.61 1.95 13.12
N MET A 136 9.74 2.67 12.95
CA MET A 136 10.67 2.41 11.85
C MET A 136 11.28 1.01 11.91
N GLU A 137 11.66 0.54 13.10
CA GLU A 137 12.18 -0.82 13.31
C GLU A 137 11.10 -1.87 12.99
N THR A 138 9.86 -1.65 13.42
CA THR A 138 8.71 -2.51 13.11
C THR A 138 8.45 -2.58 11.60
N LEU A 139 8.42 -1.45 10.90
CA LEU A 139 8.26 -1.39 9.44
C LEU A 139 9.38 -2.15 8.72
N SER A 140 10.62 -1.97 9.17
CA SER A 140 11.79 -2.63 8.58
C SER A 140 11.72 -4.15 8.75
N ASN A 141 11.36 -4.62 9.94
CA ASN A 141 11.22 -6.04 10.23
C ASN A 141 10.04 -6.65 9.46
N ASN A 142 8.89 -5.97 9.40
CA ASN A 142 7.74 -6.41 8.62
C ASN A 142 8.08 -6.53 7.13
N PHE A 143 8.86 -5.57 6.61
CA PHE A 143 9.30 -5.57 5.23
C PHE A 143 10.25 -6.73 4.95
N GLU A 144 11.24 -6.97 5.81
CA GLU A 144 12.16 -8.10 5.70
C GLU A 144 11.43 -9.45 5.79
N GLU A 145 10.47 -9.60 6.70
CA GLU A 145 9.67 -10.82 6.79
C GLU A 145 8.81 -11.03 5.53
N LEU A 146 8.18 -9.98 5.01
CA LEU A 146 7.37 -10.04 3.80
C LEU A 146 8.18 -10.55 2.59
N VAL A 147 9.38 -9.99 2.37
CA VAL A 147 10.21 -10.31 1.19
C VAL A 147 10.93 -11.66 1.31
N SER A 148 11.15 -12.16 2.53
CA SER A 148 11.79 -13.46 2.79
C SER A 148 10.79 -14.61 2.94
N ARG A 149 9.49 -14.31 2.99
CA ARG A 149 8.43 -15.31 3.17
C ARG A 149 8.33 -16.24 1.96
N ASN A 150 8.18 -17.54 2.24
CA ASN A 150 7.94 -18.54 1.20
C ASN A 150 6.44 -18.69 0.86
N PRO A 151 6.10 -18.94 -0.43
CA PRO A 151 7.01 -18.91 -1.59
C PRO A 151 7.45 -17.47 -1.91
N ILE A 152 8.61 -17.31 -2.53
CA ILE A 152 9.03 -16.03 -3.15
C ILE A 152 8.28 -15.87 -4.47
N ASN A 153 7.81 -14.64 -4.77
CA ASN A 153 7.15 -14.37 -6.04
C ASN A 153 8.21 -14.31 -7.16
N PRO A 154 8.15 -15.17 -8.19
CA PRO A 154 9.15 -15.18 -9.26
C PRO A 154 8.97 -14.05 -10.29
N ASP A 155 7.84 -13.35 -10.26
CA ASP A 155 7.50 -12.29 -11.22
C ASP A 155 7.80 -10.89 -10.69
N ILE A 156 8.07 -10.71 -9.38
CA ILE A 156 8.41 -9.40 -8.80
C ILE A 156 9.92 -9.26 -8.70
N ASP A 157 10.48 -8.35 -9.48
CA ASP A 157 11.92 -8.13 -9.59
C ASP A 157 12.49 -7.32 -8.43
N LEU A 158 11.72 -6.34 -7.92
CA LEU A 158 12.20 -5.36 -6.94
C LEU A 158 11.18 -5.11 -5.85
N TYR A 159 11.68 -5.05 -4.62
CA TYR A 159 10.94 -4.67 -3.43
C TYR A 159 11.64 -3.48 -2.81
N THR A 160 10.94 -2.38 -2.56
CA THR A 160 11.53 -1.20 -1.91
C THR A 160 10.64 -0.65 -0.80
N LEU A 161 11.21 -0.45 0.38
CA LEU A 161 10.65 0.38 1.45
C LEU A 161 11.36 1.72 1.46
N THR A 162 10.61 2.80 1.29
CA THR A 162 11.05 4.18 1.54
C THR A 162 10.24 4.74 2.68
N ALA A 163 10.91 5.15 3.75
CA ALA A 163 10.28 5.67 4.94
C ALA A 163 10.90 7.02 5.35
N LEU A 164 10.08 8.02 5.64
CA LEU A 164 10.53 9.28 6.22
C LEU A 164 10.42 9.21 7.74
N TYR A 165 11.58 9.08 8.37
CA TYR A 165 11.74 9.11 9.81
C TYR A 165 12.15 10.52 10.25
N SER A 166 11.41 11.10 11.20
CA SER A 166 11.88 12.25 11.97
C SER A 166 12.41 11.75 13.31
N SER A 167 13.67 12.05 13.62
CA SER A 167 14.24 11.69 14.93
C SER A 167 13.69 12.53 16.07
N ASP A 168 13.11 13.70 15.76
CA ASP A 168 12.70 14.70 16.73
C ASP A 168 11.33 15.25 16.37
N SER A 169 10.39 15.20 17.31
CA SER A 169 8.96 15.54 17.13
C SER A 169 8.68 17.00 16.74
N GLU A 170 9.72 17.83 16.55
CA GLU A 170 9.62 19.26 16.22
C GLU A 170 10.42 19.68 14.97
N GLU A 171 11.17 18.78 14.31
CA GLU A 171 11.94 19.11 13.10
C GLU A 171 11.28 18.57 11.81
N GLU A 172 11.23 19.42 10.77
CA GLU A 172 10.81 19.04 9.40
C GLU A 172 11.89 18.23 8.65
N ASP A 173 13.10 18.14 9.22
CA ASP A 173 14.25 17.43 8.62
C ASP A 173 14.10 15.91 8.83
N THR A 174 13.35 15.29 7.92
CA THR A 174 13.26 13.82 7.83
C THR A 174 14.37 13.26 6.96
N THR A 175 15.09 12.25 7.46
CA THR A 175 16.04 11.50 6.62
C THR A 175 15.31 10.29 6.02
N PRO A 176 15.33 10.11 4.68
CA PRO A 176 14.74 8.94 4.08
C PRO A 176 15.56 7.69 4.44
N VAL A 177 14.88 6.69 4.99
CA VAL A 177 15.37 5.33 5.11
C VAL A 177 14.90 4.57 3.89
N VAL A 178 15.84 4.00 3.14
CA VAL A 178 15.56 3.18 1.96
C VAL A 178 16.10 1.78 2.20
N ILE A 179 15.25 0.77 2.04
CA ILE A 179 15.61 -0.65 2.11
C ILE A 179 15.10 -1.30 0.83
N SER A 180 16.00 -1.91 0.07
CA SER A 180 15.64 -2.55 -1.19
C SER A 180 16.13 -4.00 -1.25
N TYR A 181 15.32 -4.83 -1.90
CA TYR A 181 15.67 -6.20 -2.21
C TYR A 181 15.35 -6.52 -3.66
N GLN A 182 16.20 -7.31 -4.30
CA GLN A 182 16.05 -7.69 -5.70
C GLN A 182 15.99 -9.21 -5.87
N LEU A 183 15.10 -9.67 -6.75
CA LEU A 183 15.04 -11.05 -7.20
C LEU A 183 16.26 -11.36 -8.08
N ASN A 184 16.98 -12.43 -7.75
CA ASN A 184 18.12 -12.89 -8.53
C ASN A 184 17.76 -14.08 -9.44
N GLU A 185 18.72 -14.47 -10.29
CA GLU A 185 18.57 -15.57 -11.26
C GLU A 185 18.26 -16.95 -10.61
N ASN A 186 18.45 -17.09 -9.30
CA ASN A 186 18.17 -18.32 -8.55
C ASN A 186 16.78 -18.31 -7.88
N ASN A 187 15.90 -17.37 -8.22
CA ASN A 187 14.61 -17.12 -7.57
C ASN A 187 14.76 -16.88 -6.06
N LYS A 188 15.79 -16.13 -5.67
CA LYS A 188 16.00 -15.67 -4.31
C LYS A 188 16.01 -14.16 -4.28
N VAL A 189 15.49 -13.60 -3.19
CA VAL A 189 15.46 -12.17 -2.96
C VAL A 189 16.66 -11.81 -2.08
N GLU A 190 17.50 -10.89 -2.54
CA GLU A 190 18.72 -10.44 -1.86
C GLU A 190 18.66 -8.95 -1.62
N LYS A 191 19.14 -8.50 -0.46
CA LYS A 191 19.22 -7.08 -0.12
C LYS A 191 20.23 -6.39 -1.04
N ILE A 192 19.88 -5.20 -1.52
CA ILE A 192 20.74 -4.34 -2.32
C ILE A 192 20.92 -2.97 -1.64
N ASP A 193 22.08 -2.36 -1.87
CA ASP A 193 22.47 -1.04 -1.36
C ASP A 193 22.28 0.07 -2.42
#